data_AF-A0A938JPF3-F1
#
_entry.id   AF-A0A938JPF3-F1
#
_cell.length_a   1.000
_cell.length_b   1.000
_cell.length_c   1.000
_cell.angle_alpha   90.00
_cell.angle_beta   90.00
_cell.angle_gamma   90.00
#
_symmetry.space_group_name_H-M   'P 1'
#
loop_
_entity.id
_entity.type
_entity.pdbx_description
1 polymer ?
#
loop_
_entity_poly.entity_id
_entity_poly.type
_entity_poly.pdbx_seq_one_letter_code
_entity_poly.pdbx_strand_id
1 'polypeptide(L)'
;RKDRIGAHFLTCFIALVIIRIIGKKTGRKYSAEKIVSCLNSISCSNEQDNIYLFDYRSKISDAIGSALGIDFTKKRLRRQEIKNILAESKK
;
A
#
# COMPACT_ATOMS: atom_id res chain seq x y z
N ARG A 1 -16.61 -3.02 27.53
CA ARG A 1 -15.55 -1.96 27.66
C ARG A 1 -14.15 -2.54 27.43
N LYS A 2 -13.79 -3.66 28.06
CA LYS A 2 -12.54 -4.41 27.79
C LYS A 2 -12.37 -4.82 26.32
N ASP A 3 -13.44 -5.27 25.65
CA ASP A 3 -13.41 -5.60 24.21
C ASP A 3 -12.96 -4.46 23.29
N ARG A 4 -13.41 -3.23 23.57
CA ARG A 4 -13.01 -2.04 22.78
C ARG A 4 -11.51 -1.73 22.93
N ILE A 5 -10.94 -2.03 24.10
CA ILE A 5 -9.50 -1.86 24.37
C ILE A 5 -8.70 -2.94 23.64
N GLY A 6 -9.17 -4.19 23.68
CA GLY A 6 -8.55 -5.30 22.94
C GLY A 6 -8.55 -5.08 21.43
N ALA A 7 -9.68 -4.63 20.86
CA ALA A 7 -9.78 -4.34 19.42
C ALA A 7 -8.86 -3.19 18.98
N HIS A 8 -8.75 -2.12 19.77
CA HIS A 8 -7.83 -1.02 19.48
C HIS A 8 -6.36 -1.47 19.53
N PHE A 9 -5.98 -2.19 20.59
CA PHE A 9 -4.62 -2.71 20.72
C PHE A 9 -4.25 -3.65 19.56
N LEU A 10 -5.15 -4.56 19.20
CA LEU A 10 -4.93 -5.52 18.12
C LEU A 10 -4.77 -4.81 16.76
N THR A 11 -5.63 -3.84 16.46
CA THR A 11 -5.54 -3.09 15.19
C THR A 11 -4.23 -2.29 15.10
N CYS A 12 -3.82 -1.63 16.19
CA CYS A 12 -2.51 -0.97 16.27
C CYS A 12 -1.35 -1.96 16.10
N PHE A 13 -1.41 -3.12 16.77
CA PHE A 13 -0.39 -4.16 16.65
C PHE A 13 -0.25 -4.66 15.22
N ILE A 14 -1.37 -4.98 14.55
CA ILE A 14 -1.39 -5.42 13.15
C ILE A 14 -0.80 -4.33 12.25
N ALA A 15 -1.19 -3.07 12.43
CA ALA A 15 -0.65 -1.96 11.64
C ALA A 15 0.88 -1.84 11.79
N LEU A 16 1.40 -1.94 13.02
CA LEU A 16 2.84 -1.92 13.29
C LEU A 16 3.58 -3.11 12.65
N VAL A 17 2.99 -4.30 12.71
CA VAL A 17 3.55 -5.51 12.08
C VAL A 17 3.62 -5.33 10.56
N ILE A 18 2.55 -4.83 9.92
CA ILE A 18 2.53 -4.57 8.48
C ILE A 18 3.65 -3.59 8.08
N ILE A 19 3.77 -2.46 8.80
CA ILE A 19 4.83 -1.47 8.54
C ILE A 19 6.22 -2.11 8.70
N ARG A 20 6.41 -2.96 9.71
CA ARG A 20 7.67 -3.67 9.96
C ARG A 20 8.02 -4.65 8.85
N ILE A 21 7.03 -5.36 8.30
CA ILE A 21 7.21 -6.29 7.17
C ILE A 21 7.61 -5.52 5.91
N ILE A 22 6.91 -4.42 5.59
CA ILE A 22 7.26 -3.55 4.45
C ILE A 22 8.68 -2.99 4.60
N GLY A 23 9.04 -2.54 5.81
CA GLY A 23 10.39 -2.10 6.11
C GLY A 23 11.44 -3.20 5.90
N LYS A 24 11.15 -4.45 6.28
CA LYS A 24 12.07 -5.59 6.05
C LYS A 24 12.21 -5.90 4.56
N LYS A 25 11.10 -5.93 3.82
CA LYS A 25 11.03 -6.20 2.38
C LYS A 25 11.75 -5.14 1.53
N THR A 26 11.76 -3.89 1.99
CA THR A 26 12.51 -2.78 1.35
C THR A 26 13.97 -2.68 1.82
N GLY A 27 14.49 -3.66 2.55
CA GLY A 27 15.87 -3.69 3.03
C GLY A 27 16.18 -2.70 4.15
N ARG A 28 15.16 -2.28 4.92
CA ARG A 28 15.24 -1.29 6.01
C ARG A 28 15.81 0.07 5.59
N LYS A 29 15.66 0.42 4.30
CA LYS A 29 16.16 1.67 3.73
C LYS A 29 15.35 2.91 4.12
N TYR A 30 14.11 2.73 4.58
CA TYR A 30 13.18 3.82 4.87
C TYR A 30 12.65 3.74 6.30
N SER A 31 12.52 4.89 6.96
CA SER A 31 11.87 5.02 8.26
C SER A 31 10.38 4.66 8.19
N ALA A 32 9.81 4.19 9.30
CA ALA A 32 8.38 3.87 9.39
C ALA A 32 7.49 5.06 8.98
N GLU A 33 7.84 6.27 9.41
CA GLU A 33 7.14 7.51 9.03
C GLU A 33 7.12 7.71 7.51
N LYS A 34 8.25 7.51 6.83
CA LYS A 34 8.35 7.66 5.38
C LYS A 34 7.53 6.61 4.63
N ILE A 35 7.48 5.38 5.14
CA ILE A 35 6.64 4.31 4.60
C ILE A 35 5.16 4.69 4.74
N VAL A 36 4.74 5.12 5.93
CA VAL A 36 3.34 5.52 6.20
C VAL A 36 2.95 6.74 5.37
N SER A 37 3.80 7.76 5.31
CA SER A 37 3.56 8.95 4.48
C SER A 37 3.42 8.58 3.00
N CYS A 38 4.32 7.73 2.47
CA CYS A 38 4.24 7.25 1.11
C CYS A 38 2.93 6.49 0.85
N LEU A 39 2.53 5.57 1.73
CA LEU A 39 1.29 4.79 1.59
C LEU A 39 0.05 5.69 1.63
N ASN A 40 0.03 6.69 2.51
CA ASN A 40 -1.06 7.67 2.60
C ASN A 40 -1.16 8.58 1.36
N SER A 41 -0.03 8.84 0.70
CA SER A 41 0.00 9.64 -0.52
C SER A 41 -0.35 8.86 -1.78
N ILE A 42 -0.27 7.53 -1.78
CA ILE A 42 -0.71 6.70 -2.91
C ILE A 42 -2.24 6.76 -2.97
N SER A 43 -2.75 7.57 -3.90
CA SER A 43 -4.16 7.70 -4.22
C SER A 43 -4.38 7.49 -5.72
N CYS A 44 -5.59 7.09 -6.09
CA CYS A 44 -6.01 7.01 -7.47
C CYS A 44 -7.32 7.76 -7.69
N SER A 45 -7.43 8.44 -8.82
CA SER A 45 -8.64 9.15 -9.25
C SER A 45 -9.23 8.47 -10.47
N ASN A 46 -10.55 8.45 -10.59
CA ASN A 46 -11.19 8.00 -11.83
C ASN A 46 -10.98 9.08 -12.91
N GLU A 47 -10.35 8.72 -14.03
CA GLU A 47 -10.09 9.65 -15.14
C GLU A 47 -11.24 9.60 -16.15
N GLN A 48 -11.56 8.40 -16.66
CA GLN A 48 -12.66 8.18 -17.59
C GLN A 48 -13.07 6.71 -17.60
N ASP A 49 -14.39 6.44 -17.57
CA ASP A 49 -14.95 5.09 -17.63
C ASP A 49 -14.26 4.14 -16.62
N ASN A 50 -13.64 3.06 -17.10
CA ASN A 50 -12.94 2.07 -16.30
C ASN A 50 -11.46 2.38 -16.05
N ILE A 51 -10.96 3.58 -16.37
CA ILE A 51 -9.56 3.98 -16.22
C ILE A 51 -9.37 4.79 -14.93
N TYR A 52 -8.41 4.34 -14.12
CA TYR A 52 -7.97 5.02 -12.90
C TYR A 52 -6.54 5.50 -13.06
N LEU A 53 -6.32 6.78 -12.71
CA LEU A 53 -5.03 7.44 -12.74
C LEU A 53 -4.39 7.42 -11.35
N PHE A 54 -3.16 6.94 -11.28
CA PHE A 54 -2.28 7.04 -10.11
C PHE A 54 -1.35 8.23 -10.29
N ASP A 55 -1.59 9.29 -9.51
CA ASP A 55 -0.87 10.56 -9.65
C ASP A 55 0.38 10.65 -8.77
N TYR A 56 0.44 9.87 -7.68
CA TYR A 56 1.57 9.87 -6.76
C TYR A 56 2.63 8.83 -7.12
N ARG A 57 3.88 9.29 -7.28
CA ARG A 57 5.06 8.43 -7.44
C ARG A 57 6.27 9.00 -6.71
N SER A 58 7.01 8.15 -6.03
CA SER A 58 8.28 8.48 -5.39
C SER A 58 9.24 7.29 -5.43
N LYS A 59 10.53 7.52 -5.14
CA LYS A 59 11.51 6.44 -4.98
C LYS A 59 11.07 5.40 -3.94
N ILE A 60 10.27 5.82 -2.96
CA ILE A 60 9.73 4.96 -1.90
C ILE A 60 8.59 4.11 -2.46
N SER A 61 7.68 4.69 -3.25
CA SER A 61 6.59 3.93 -3.87
C SER A 61 7.13 2.88 -4.85
N ASP A 62 8.15 3.21 -5.66
CA ASP A 62 8.79 2.25 -6.55
C ASP A 62 9.46 1.09 -5.78
N ALA A 63 10.13 1.41 -4.66
CA ALA A 63 10.76 0.40 -3.81
C ALA A 63 9.73 -0.50 -3.10
N ILE A 64 8.63 0.07 -2.60
CA ILE A 64 7.52 -0.69 -2.01
C ILE A 64 6.85 -1.56 -3.06
N GLY A 65 6.57 -1.02 -4.25
CA GLY A 65 5.97 -1.76 -5.36
C GLY A 65 6.81 -2.95 -5.78
N SER A 66 8.11 -2.72 -6.03
CA SER A 66 9.05 -3.80 -6.36
C SER A 66 9.10 -4.88 -5.28
N ALA A 67 9.02 -4.49 -4.01
CA ALA A 67 9.07 -5.43 -2.89
C ALA A 67 7.78 -6.22 -2.67
N LEU A 68 6.64 -5.70 -3.15
CA LEU A 68 5.31 -6.32 -3.07
C LEU A 68 4.85 -6.94 -4.40
N GLY A 69 5.63 -6.83 -5.48
CA GLY A 69 5.26 -7.29 -6.82
C GLY A 69 4.23 -6.40 -7.53
N ILE A 70 4.07 -5.16 -7.09
CA ILE A 70 3.13 -4.19 -7.67
C ILE A 70 3.89 -3.22 -8.55
N ASP A 71 3.53 -3.15 -9.83
CA ASP A 71 4.13 -2.22 -10.77
C ASP A 71 3.39 -0.86 -10.75
N PHE A 72 3.96 0.11 -10.03
CA PHE A 72 3.45 1.48 -9.98
C PHE A 72 3.87 2.35 -11.18
N THR A 73 4.58 1.79 -12.18
CA THR A 73 4.99 2.56 -13.37
C THR A 73 3.80 2.83 -14.30
N LYS A 74 2.80 1.94 -14.26
CA LYS A 74 1.53 2.09 -14.96
C LYS A 74 0.67 3.17 -14.29
N LYS A 75 0.82 4.42 -14.77
CA LYS A 75 0.00 5.55 -14.32
C LYS A 75 -1.50 5.31 -14.51
N ARG A 76 -1.89 4.59 -15.57
CA ARG A 76 -3.30 4.28 -15.88
C ARG A 76 -3.55 2.80 -15.75
N LEU A 77 -4.44 2.42 -14.84
CA LEU A 77 -4.89 1.04 -14.67
C LEU A 77 -6.38 0.96 -14.93
N ARG A 78 -6.79 -0.12 -15.60
CA ARG A 78 -8.22 -0.44 -15.72
C ARG A 78 -8.74 -1.00 -14.40
N ARG A 79 -10.03 -0.82 -14.12
CA ARG A 79 -10.70 -1.41 -12.95
C ARG A 79 -10.45 -2.92 -12.81
N GLN A 80 -10.41 -3.65 -13.94
CA GLN A 80 -10.13 -5.07 -13.96
C GLN A 80 -8.69 -5.40 -13.51
N GLU A 81 -7.69 -4.62 -13.94
CA GLU A 81 -6.30 -4.79 -13.52
C GLU A 81 -6.13 -4.55 -12.02
N ILE A 82 -6.78 -3.51 -11.49
CA ILE A 82 -6.78 -3.23 -10.04
C ILE A 82 -7.41 -4.39 -9.28
N LYS A 83 -8.53 -4.94 -9.78
CA LYS A 83 -9.17 -6.12 -9.19
C LYS A 83 -8.27 -7.35 -9.22
N ASN A 84 -7.50 -7.55 -10.29
CA ASN A 84 -6.57 -8.66 -10.41
C ASN A 84 -5.45 -8.55 -9.37
N ILE A 85 -4.83 -7.38 -9.23
CA ILE A 85 -3.80 -7.11 -8.20
C ILE A 85 -4.36 -7.38 -6.79
N LEU A 86 -5.59 -6.94 -6.52
CA LEU A 86 -6.26 -7.19 -5.23
C LEU A 86 -6.60 -8.68 -5.04
N ALA A 87 -6.90 -9.42 -6.10
CA ALA A 87 -7.18 -10.85 -6.04
C ALA A 87 -5.92 -11.67 -5.73
N GLU A 88 -4.75 -11.24 -6.23
CA GLU A 88 -3.47 -11.89 -5.89
C GLU A 88 -3.15 -11.78 -4.40
N SER A 89 -3.51 -10.68 -3.76
CA SER A 89 -3.33 -10.51 -2.31
C SER A 89 -4.24 -11.40 -1.44
N LYS A 90 -5.25 -12.06 -2.04
CA LYS A 90 -6.18 -12.97 -1.34
C LYS A 90 -5.80 -14.45 -1.47
N LYS A 91 -4.83 -14.78 -2.33
CA LYS A 91 -4.27 -16.13 -2.44
C LYS A 91 -3.26 -16.38 -1.33
#